data_AF-A0A2I0QCX7-F1
#
_entry.id   AF-A0A2I0QCX7-F1
#
_cell.length_a   1.000
_cell.length_b   1.000
_cell.length_c   1.000
_cell.angle_alpha   90.00
_cell.angle_beta   90.00
_cell.angle_gamma   90.00
#
_symmetry.space_group_name_H-M   'P 1'
#
loop_
_entity.id
_entity.type
_entity.pdbx_description
1 polymer ?
#
loop_
_entity_poly.entity_id
_entity_poly.type
_entity_poly.pdbx_seq_one_letter_code
_entity_poly.pdbx_strand_id
1 'polypeptide(L)'
;MVFKDNEPGNVFEYITKVMNEVKKNKKQPILIIDELQVIGDLKINDYLIYRLFNFFIRLTKELHLCHVFALSSDSLFIERVYGEAVLQERCEYMLIDDFDSATAKKFLEKYGFNNEEQKITLNYFGGKPIHLAGIIEAKALGEDIKEKIERNITKRKGEIRQKLYYIKNIGKDITFGDATIRLSHKKIIEVMEIFKNNEITEYKAITPEIAYLTSENVIFVDPMKTTIKPQSKIDLIAIREVLKELQK
;
A
#
# COMPACT_ATOMS: atom_id res chain seq x y z
N MET A 1 -28.44 22.38 14.24
CA MET A 1 -27.68 21.90 15.42
C MET A 1 -27.62 20.38 15.32
N VAL A 2 -26.62 19.82 14.60
CA VAL A 2 -26.60 18.41 14.12
C VAL A 2 -25.48 17.59 14.78
N PHE A 3 -24.99 18.02 15.93
CA PHE A 3 -24.01 17.24 16.68
C PHE A 3 -24.43 17.25 18.14
N LYS A 4 -25.31 16.31 18.50
CA LYS A 4 -25.61 16.07 19.91
C LYS A 4 -25.42 14.65 20.40
N ASP A 5 -25.16 13.67 19.54
CA ASP A 5 -24.87 12.30 19.98
C ASP A 5 -23.83 11.63 19.07
N ASN A 6 -22.63 11.40 19.62
CA ASN A 6 -21.47 10.81 18.95
C ASN A 6 -21.57 9.26 18.86
N GLU A 7 -22.75 8.71 18.63
CA GLU A 7 -22.89 7.27 18.42
C GLU A 7 -22.72 6.91 16.94
N PRO A 8 -21.97 5.85 16.59
CA PRO A 8 -21.81 5.40 15.20
C PRO A 8 -23.15 5.14 14.47
N GLY A 9 -24.21 4.80 15.22
CA GLY A 9 -25.56 4.62 14.67
C GLY A 9 -26.10 5.90 14.00
N ASN A 10 -25.87 7.06 14.60
CA ASN A 10 -26.34 8.34 14.07
C ASN A 10 -25.66 8.69 12.75
N VAL A 11 -24.38 8.36 12.59
CA VAL A 11 -23.63 8.58 11.35
C VAL A 11 -24.14 7.67 10.24
N PHE A 12 -24.37 6.39 10.52
CA PHE A 12 -24.89 5.44 9.53
C PHE A 12 -26.31 5.79 9.07
N GLU A 13 -27.17 6.21 10.00
CA GLU A 13 -28.51 6.70 9.66
C GLU A 13 -28.46 7.97 8.81
N TYR A 14 -27.59 8.91 9.17
CA TYR A 14 -27.40 10.14 8.41
C TYR A 14 -26.96 9.85 6.98
N ILE A 15 -25.91 9.02 6.81
CA ILE A 15 -25.44 8.61 5.48
C ILE A 15 -26.59 7.94 4.70
N THR A 16 -27.36 7.05 5.33
CA THR A 16 -28.50 6.39 4.69
C THR A 16 -29.54 7.38 4.19
N LYS A 17 -29.88 8.39 5.01
CA LYS A 17 -30.83 9.45 4.63
C LYS A 17 -30.31 10.24 3.43
N VAL A 18 -29.05 10.66 3.44
CA VAL A 18 -28.41 11.39 2.33
C VAL A 18 -28.45 10.56 1.04
N MET A 19 -28.05 9.28 1.08
CA MET A 19 -28.06 8.42 -0.10
C MET A 19 -29.49 8.22 -0.66
N ASN A 20 -30.47 8.05 0.23
CA ASN A 20 -31.87 7.91 -0.16
C ASN A 20 -32.43 9.19 -0.81
N GLU A 21 -32.08 10.37 -0.31
CA GLU A 21 -32.47 11.65 -0.92
C GLU A 21 -31.88 11.82 -2.33
N VAL A 22 -30.61 11.47 -2.52
CA VAL A 22 -29.96 11.48 -3.84
C VAL A 22 -30.68 10.51 -4.80
N LYS A 23 -31.00 9.30 -4.33
CA LYS A 23 -31.72 8.30 -5.13
C LYS A 23 -33.15 8.73 -5.47
N LYS A 24 -33.88 9.36 -4.54
CA LYS A 24 -35.21 9.97 -4.80
C LYS A 24 -35.17 11.03 -5.89
N ASN A 25 -34.05 11.77 -5.98
CA ASN A 25 -33.79 12.72 -7.06
C ASN A 25 -33.33 12.05 -8.38
N LYS A 26 -33.58 10.75 -8.55
CA LYS A 26 -33.27 9.95 -9.75
C LYS A 26 -31.77 9.91 -10.11
N LYS A 27 -30.88 10.07 -9.12
CA LYS A 27 -29.43 9.93 -9.29
C LYS A 27 -28.93 8.68 -8.56
N GLN A 28 -28.00 7.94 -9.14
CA GLN A 28 -27.35 6.82 -8.45
C GLN A 28 -26.23 7.37 -7.55
N PRO A 29 -26.32 7.25 -6.21
CA PRO A 29 -25.27 7.70 -5.32
C PRO A 29 -24.04 6.79 -5.39
N ILE A 30 -22.86 7.39 -5.24
CA ILE A 30 -21.59 6.70 -5.10
C ILE A 30 -20.93 7.21 -3.82
N LEU A 31 -20.66 6.29 -2.89
CA LEU A 31 -19.92 6.56 -1.67
C LEU A 31 -18.46 6.16 -1.89
N ILE A 32 -17.54 7.10 -1.73
CA ILE A 32 -16.10 6.87 -1.83
C ILE A 32 -15.48 7.13 -0.47
N ILE A 33 -14.74 6.16 0.04
CA ILE A 33 -14.02 6.25 1.31
C ILE A 33 -12.55 6.01 1.00
N ASP A 34 -11.79 7.09 1.08
CA ASP A 34 -10.34 7.05 0.89
C ASP A 34 -9.62 6.77 2.21
N GLU A 35 -8.46 6.13 2.15
CA GLU A 35 -7.65 5.70 3.29
C GLU A 35 -8.44 4.99 4.40
N LEU A 36 -9.17 3.94 4.03
CA LEU A 36 -10.04 3.15 4.90
C LEU A 36 -9.31 2.64 6.17
N GLN A 37 -8.02 2.36 6.09
CA GLN A 37 -7.21 1.89 7.21
C GLN A 37 -7.12 2.89 8.36
N VAL A 38 -7.31 4.20 8.11
CA VAL A 38 -7.35 5.22 9.17
C VAL A 38 -8.44 4.90 10.19
N ILE A 39 -9.54 4.28 9.76
CA ILE A 39 -10.63 3.85 10.64
C ILE A 39 -10.18 2.71 11.57
N GLY A 40 -9.23 1.87 11.14
CA GLY A 40 -8.62 0.84 11.97
C GLY A 40 -7.53 1.37 12.92
N ASP A 41 -6.86 2.47 12.57
CA ASP A 41 -5.79 3.09 13.37
C ASP A 41 -6.33 3.98 14.50
N LEU A 42 -7.50 4.59 14.30
CA LEU A 42 -8.29 5.09 15.42
C LEU A 42 -8.50 3.88 16.32
N LYS A 43 -8.08 3.92 17.59
CA LYS A 43 -8.13 2.85 18.63
C LYS A 43 -9.52 2.21 18.80
N ILE A 44 -10.03 1.60 17.75
CA ILE A 44 -11.40 1.21 17.58
C ILE A 44 -11.36 -0.26 17.25
N ASN A 45 -11.65 -1.02 18.30
CA ASN A 45 -12.13 -2.39 18.37
C ASN A 45 -12.59 -2.95 17.01
N ASP A 46 -12.17 -4.17 16.64
CA ASP A 46 -12.57 -4.92 15.43
C ASP A 46 -14.08 -4.83 15.14
N TYR A 47 -14.86 -4.67 16.19
CA TYR A 47 -16.29 -4.36 16.17
C TYR A 47 -16.71 -3.17 15.27
N LEU A 48 -15.95 -2.06 15.18
CA LEU A 48 -16.33 -0.95 14.29
C LEU A 48 -16.08 -1.28 12.82
N ILE A 49 -14.93 -1.86 12.49
CA ILE A 49 -14.62 -2.29 11.12
C ILE A 49 -15.70 -3.27 10.64
N TYR A 50 -16.03 -4.25 11.48
CA TYR A 50 -17.13 -5.18 11.24
C TYR A 50 -18.47 -4.46 11.01
N ARG A 51 -18.83 -3.51 11.88
CA ARG A 51 -20.07 -2.72 11.74
C ARG A 51 -20.08 -1.87 10.47
N LEU A 52 -18.95 -1.30 10.09
CA LEU A 52 -18.80 -0.47 8.90
C LEU A 52 -19.00 -1.28 7.63
N PHE A 53 -18.38 -2.47 7.53
CA PHE A 53 -18.58 -3.34 6.38
C PHE A 53 -20.01 -3.87 6.28
N ASN A 54 -20.62 -4.25 7.41
CA ASN A 54 -22.04 -4.60 7.43
C ASN A 54 -22.93 -3.44 6.98
N PHE A 55 -22.57 -2.21 7.37
CA PHE A 55 -23.26 -1.03 6.88
C PHE A 55 -23.13 -0.86 5.35
N PHE A 56 -21.95 -1.06 4.77
CA PHE A 56 -21.77 -1.03 3.31
C PHE A 56 -22.56 -2.13 2.60
N ILE A 57 -22.60 -3.35 3.16
CA ILE A 57 -23.41 -4.45 2.63
C ILE A 57 -24.88 -4.07 2.65
N ARG A 58 -25.38 -3.50 3.76
CA ARG A 58 -26.75 -3.00 3.85
C ARG A 58 -27.06 -1.94 2.80
N LEU A 59 -26.19 -0.96 2.61
CA LEU A 59 -26.39 0.08 1.59
C LEU A 59 -26.43 -0.49 0.16
N THR A 60 -25.60 -1.47 -0.16
CA THR A 60 -25.38 -1.93 -1.53
C THR A 60 -26.24 -3.14 -1.93
N LYS A 61 -26.40 -4.11 -1.04
CA LYS A 61 -27.05 -5.41 -1.30
C LYS A 61 -28.44 -5.54 -0.72
N GLU A 62 -28.74 -4.89 0.41
CA GLU A 62 -30.06 -4.98 1.04
C GLU A 62 -30.98 -3.85 0.55
N LEU A 63 -30.50 -2.61 0.65
CA LEU A 63 -31.29 -1.42 0.30
C LEU A 63 -31.07 -0.99 -1.16
N HIS A 64 -30.03 -1.51 -1.81
CA HIS A 64 -29.60 -1.13 -3.16
C HIS A 64 -29.50 0.39 -3.37
N LEU A 65 -29.11 1.15 -2.33
CA LEU A 65 -29.18 2.61 -2.31
C LEU A 65 -28.04 3.27 -3.07
N CYS A 66 -26.83 2.70 -3.02
CA CYS A 66 -25.65 3.30 -3.62
C CYS A 66 -24.62 2.25 -4.05
N HIS A 67 -23.57 2.69 -4.73
CA HIS A 67 -22.30 1.95 -4.86
C HIS A 67 -21.31 2.45 -3.80
N VAL A 68 -20.42 1.57 -3.34
CA VAL A 68 -19.38 1.90 -2.36
C VAL A 68 -18.01 1.54 -2.94
N PHE A 69 -17.09 2.50 -2.93
CA PHE A 69 -15.67 2.29 -3.16
C PHE A 69 -14.93 2.60 -1.87
N ALA A 70 -14.16 1.64 -1.37
CA ALA A 70 -13.27 1.85 -0.25
C ALA A 70 -11.82 1.62 -0.70
N LEU A 71 -10.96 2.59 -0.46
CA LEU A 71 -9.56 2.59 -0.89
C LEU A 71 -8.67 2.52 0.35
N SER A 72 -7.56 1.80 0.26
CA SER A 72 -6.55 1.71 1.31
C SER A 72 -5.19 1.58 0.68
N SER A 73 -4.23 2.34 1.17
CA SER A 73 -2.82 2.17 0.81
C SER A 73 -2.10 1.12 1.68
N ASP A 74 -2.69 0.74 2.82
CA ASP A 74 -2.14 -0.30 3.71
C ASP A 74 -2.59 -1.70 3.27
N SER A 75 -1.64 -2.47 2.73
CA SER A 75 -1.87 -3.86 2.32
C SER A 75 -2.06 -4.82 3.49
N LEU A 76 -1.49 -4.55 4.67
CA LEU A 76 -1.72 -5.39 5.85
C LEU A 76 -3.13 -5.19 6.39
N PHE A 77 -3.65 -3.97 6.32
CA PHE A 77 -5.07 -3.72 6.61
C PHE A 77 -5.96 -4.51 5.64
N ILE A 78 -5.67 -4.48 4.34
CA ILE A 78 -6.45 -5.22 3.35
C ILE A 78 -6.33 -6.73 3.54
N GLU A 79 -5.16 -7.28 3.90
CA GLU A 79 -5.03 -8.71 4.25
C GLU A 79 -5.97 -9.07 5.41
N ARG A 80 -5.99 -8.28 6.49
CA ARG A 80 -6.89 -8.53 7.62
C ARG A 80 -8.35 -8.55 7.17
N VAL A 81 -8.74 -7.53 6.41
CA VAL A 81 -10.11 -7.39 5.87
C VAL A 81 -10.45 -8.52 4.88
N TYR A 82 -9.50 -8.99 4.09
CA TYR A 82 -9.69 -10.09 3.14
C TYR A 82 -9.95 -11.42 3.86
N GLY A 83 -9.34 -11.63 5.03
CA GLY A 83 -9.59 -12.78 5.89
C GLY A 83 -10.97 -12.77 6.59
N GLU A 84 -11.71 -11.66 6.57
CA GLU A 84 -13.00 -11.55 7.24
C GLU A 84 -14.13 -12.22 6.44
N ALA A 85 -14.72 -13.28 7.01
CA ALA A 85 -15.82 -14.04 6.39
C ALA A 85 -17.05 -13.19 6.03
N VAL A 86 -17.22 -12.03 6.68
CA VAL A 86 -18.32 -11.09 6.40
C VAL A 86 -18.28 -10.56 4.98
N LEU A 87 -17.09 -10.35 4.43
CA LEU A 87 -16.88 -9.78 3.11
C LEU A 87 -16.74 -10.83 2.01
N GLN A 88 -16.60 -12.09 2.40
CA GLN A 88 -16.48 -13.21 1.47
C GLN A 88 -17.68 -13.21 0.50
N GLU A 89 -17.38 -13.14 -0.80
CA GLU A 89 -18.35 -13.06 -1.91
C GLU A 89 -19.26 -11.81 -1.94
N ARG A 90 -18.99 -10.80 -1.08
CA ARG A 90 -19.82 -9.59 -0.98
C ARG A 90 -19.14 -8.33 -1.51
N CYS A 91 -17.84 -8.35 -1.71
CA CYS A 91 -17.07 -7.28 -2.33
C CYS A 91 -16.18 -7.80 -3.47
N GLU A 92 -15.72 -6.87 -4.31
CA GLU A 92 -14.71 -7.10 -5.33
C GLU A 92 -13.45 -6.34 -4.92
N TYR A 93 -12.32 -7.03 -4.92
CA TYR A 93 -11.02 -6.43 -4.61
C TYR A 93 -10.32 -6.07 -5.93
N MET A 94 -9.81 -4.85 -6.01
CA MET A 94 -9.08 -4.37 -7.18
C MET A 94 -7.76 -3.75 -6.73
N LEU A 95 -6.66 -4.37 -7.11
CA LEU A 95 -5.33 -3.81 -6.91
C LEU A 95 -5.05 -2.74 -7.99
N ILE A 96 -4.82 -1.50 -7.55
CA ILE A 96 -4.29 -0.44 -8.40
C ILE A 96 -2.77 -0.44 -8.24
N ASP A 97 -2.07 -0.95 -9.24
CA ASP A 97 -0.62 -1.13 -9.23
C ASP A 97 0.10 -0.06 -10.07
N ASP A 98 1.44 -0.08 -10.03
CA ASP A 98 2.29 0.73 -10.89
C ASP A 98 1.99 0.54 -12.39
N PHE A 99 2.34 1.52 -13.22
CA PHE A 99 2.20 1.37 -14.67
C PHE A 99 3.02 0.19 -15.19
N ASP A 100 2.48 -0.53 -16.17
CA ASP A 100 3.29 -1.46 -16.95
C ASP A 100 4.37 -0.69 -17.75
N SER A 101 5.38 -1.41 -18.25
CA SER A 101 6.50 -0.79 -18.97
C SER A 101 6.06 0.02 -20.19
N ALA A 102 5.05 -0.44 -20.95
CA ALA A 102 4.59 0.25 -22.15
C ALA A 102 3.83 1.53 -21.79
N THR A 103 2.97 1.47 -20.77
CA THR A 103 2.24 2.62 -20.23
C THR A 103 3.21 3.66 -19.66
N ALA A 104 4.22 3.23 -18.90
CA ALA A 104 5.23 4.13 -18.33
C ALA A 104 6.10 4.80 -19.42
N LYS A 105 6.47 4.08 -20.49
CA LYS A 105 7.17 4.67 -21.66
C LYS A 105 6.32 5.76 -22.31
N LYS A 106 5.06 5.46 -22.62
CA LYS A 106 4.12 6.44 -23.21
C LYS A 106 3.91 7.64 -22.29
N PHE A 107 3.91 7.43 -20.98
CA PHE A 107 3.81 8.50 -20.01
C PHE A 107 5.03 9.43 -20.09
N LEU A 108 6.25 8.89 -20.03
CA LEU A 108 7.50 9.65 -20.11
C LEU A 108 7.69 10.36 -21.46
N GLU A 109 7.29 9.73 -22.57
CA GLU A 109 7.35 10.30 -23.91
C GLU A 109 6.60 11.63 -24.01
N LYS A 110 5.42 11.75 -23.36
CA LYS A 110 4.65 12.99 -23.30
C LYS A 110 5.41 14.16 -22.66
N TYR A 111 6.44 13.88 -21.86
CA TYR A 111 7.27 14.86 -21.17
C TYR A 111 8.66 15.00 -21.80
N GLY A 112 8.84 14.57 -23.05
CA GLY A 112 10.08 14.79 -23.81
C GLY A 112 11.25 13.91 -23.39
N PHE A 113 10.99 12.77 -22.74
CA PHE A 113 12.03 11.78 -22.46
C PHE A 113 12.37 10.99 -23.73
N ASN A 114 13.65 10.97 -24.10
CA ASN A 114 14.14 10.15 -25.21
C ASN A 114 14.24 8.66 -24.85
N ASN A 115 14.50 7.80 -25.83
CA ASN A 115 14.55 6.33 -25.63
C ASN A 115 15.57 5.88 -24.57
N GLU A 116 16.73 6.54 -24.48
CA GLU A 116 17.74 6.22 -23.47
C GLU A 116 17.27 6.65 -22.07
N GLU A 117 16.77 7.88 -21.93
CA GLU A 117 16.23 8.40 -20.67
C GLU A 117 15.07 7.55 -20.16
N GLN A 118 14.16 7.13 -21.05
CA GLN A 118 13.08 6.20 -20.73
C GLN A 118 13.64 4.86 -20.22
N LYS A 119 14.59 4.26 -20.94
CA LYS A 119 15.18 2.98 -20.56
C LYS A 119 15.84 3.05 -19.18
N ILE A 120 16.66 4.08 -18.94
CA ILE A 120 17.37 4.25 -17.67
C ILE A 120 16.35 4.49 -16.56
N THR A 121 15.39 5.40 -16.75
CA THR A 121 14.32 5.70 -15.78
C THR A 121 13.56 4.46 -15.37
N LEU A 122 13.09 3.65 -16.33
CA LEU A 122 12.28 2.46 -16.05
C LEU A 122 13.09 1.34 -15.40
N ASN A 123 14.39 1.23 -15.71
CA ASN A 123 15.26 0.26 -15.05
C ASN A 123 15.37 0.52 -13.53
N TYR A 124 15.28 1.78 -13.10
CA TYR A 124 15.47 2.18 -11.70
C TYR A 124 14.16 2.45 -10.95
N PHE A 125 13.18 3.08 -11.60
CA PHE A 125 11.93 3.48 -10.96
C PHE A 125 10.74 2.59 -11.33
N GLY A 126 10.86 1.74 -12.36
CA GLY A 126 9.73 0.98 -12.89
C GLY A 126 8.63 1.92 -13.39
N GLY A 127 7.37 1.53 -13.23
CA GLY A 127 6.22 2.34 -13.63
C GLY A 127 5.57 3.16 -12.52
N LYS A 128 6.23 3.30 -11.36
CA LYS A 128 5.64 3.94 -10.18
C LYS A 128 5.35 5.43 -10.43
N PRO A 129 4.08 5.87 -10.47
CA PRO A 129 3.73 7.22 -10.95
C PRO A 129 4.43 8.34 -10.18
N ILE A 130 4.55 8.24 -8.86
CA ILE A 130 5.21 9.27 -8.03
C ILE A 130 6.70 9.41 -8.34
N HIS A 131 7.39 8.31 -8.68
CA HIS A 131 8.80 8.36 -9.09
C HIS A 131 8.95 8.93 -10.50
N LEU A 132 8.04 8.57 -11.41
CA LEU A 132 8.00 9.14 -12.76
C LEU A 132 7.75 10.65 -12.72
N ALA A 133 6.82 11.11 -11.89
CA ALA A 133 6.56 12.54 -11.69
C ALA A 133 7.81 13.26 -11.16
N GLY A 134 8.50 12.69 -10.17
CA GLY A 134 9.72 13.28 -9.61
C GLY A 134 10.89 13.37 -10.60
N ILE A 135 11.02 12.43 -11.54
CA ILE A 135 12.07 12.52 -12.58
C ILE A 135 11.68 13.50 -13.69
N ILE A 136 10.38 13.60 -14.01
CA ILE A 136 9.85 14.60 -14.95
C ILE A 136 10.11 16.01 -14.44
N GLU A 137 9.83 16.26 -13.16
CA GLU A 137 10.12 17.54 -12.52
C GLU A 137 11.62 17.86 -12.55
N ALA A 138 12.48 16.89 -12.20
CA ALA A 138 13.92 17.05 -12.25
C ALA A 138 14.42 17.44 -13.66
N LYS A 139 13.92 16.76 -14.70
CA LYS A 139 14.24 17.10 -16.10
C LYS A 139 13.77 18.52 -16.45
N ALA A 140 12.57 18.90 -16.05
CA ALA A 140 12.03 20.24 -16.30
C ALA A 140 12.86 21.35 -15.63
N LEU A 141 13.50 21.05 -14.49
CA LEU A 141 14.43 21.94 -13.78
C LEU A 141 15.86 21.91 -14.36
N GLY A 142 16.12 21.09 -15.37
CA GLY A 142 17.46 20.93 -15.96
C GLY A 142 18.43 20.10 -15.10
N GLU A 143 17.93 19.32 -14.13
CA GLU A 143 18.77 18.38 -13.38
C GLU A 143 19.21 17.21 -14.28
N ASP A 144 20.40 16.65 -14.03
CA ASP A 144 20.82 15.41 -14.66
C ASP A 144 20.00 14.22 -14.13
N ILE A 145 19.40 13.47 -15.05
CA ILE A 145 18.53 12.33 -14.75
C ILE A 145 19.28 11.22 -14.01
N LYS A 146 20.55 10.95 -14.38
CA LYS A 146 21.34 9.89 -13.76
C LYS A 146 21.72 10.27 -12.34
N GLU A 147 22.17 11.50 -12.12
CA GLU A 147 22.46 12.02 -10.77
C GLU A 147 21.22 11.99 -9.87
N LYS A 148 20.04 12.36 -10.40
CA LYS A 148 18.78 12.27 -9.66
C LYS A 148 18.47 10.83 -9.27
N ILE A 149 18.64 9.88 -10.18
CA ILE A 149 18.42 8.45 -9.93
C ILE A 149 19.39 7.94 -8.85
N GLU A 150 20.69 8.21 -8.98
CA GLU A 150 21.72 7.79 -8.02
C GLU A 150 21.47 8.35 -6.62
N ARG A 151 21.04 9.62 -6.54
CA ARG A 151 20.65 10.26 -5.27
C ARG A 151 19.47 9.55 -4.62
N ASN A 152 18.46 9.18 -5.39
CA ASN A 152 17.29 8.45 -4.87
C ASN A 152 17.65 7.03 -4.40
N ILE A 153 18.47 6.30 -5.15
CA ILE A 153 18.92 4.95 -4.76
C ILE A 153 19.76 5.02 -3.49
N THR A 154 20.71 5.96 -3.43
CA THR A 154 21.57 6.17 -2.26
C THR A 154 20.74 6.48 -1.02
N LYS A 155 19.75 7.37 -1.16
CA LYS A 155 18.82 7.70 -0.08
C LYS A 155 18.06 6.47 0.37
N ARG A 156 17.42 5.73 -0.56
CA ARG A 156 16.59 4.57 -0.21
C ARG A 156 17.40 3.44 0.43
N LYS A 157 18.60 3.17 -0.11
CA LYS A 157 19.56 2.24 0.50
C LYS A 157 19.89 2.64 1.93
N GLY A 158 20.17 3.93 2.16
CA GLY A 158 20.46 4.48 3.48
C GLY A 158 19.31 4.23 4.47
N GLU A 159 18.06 4.49 4.05
CA GLU A 159 16.86 4.25 4.85
C GLU A 159 16.71 2.78 5.25
N ILE A 160 16.82 1.84 4.29
CA ILE A 160 16.73 0.40 4.57
C ILE A 160 17.86 -0.04 5.51
N ARG A 161 19.09 0.39 5.24
CA ARG A 161 20.26 0.06 6.06
C ARG A 161 20.11 0.55 7.49
N GLN A 162 19.61 1.77 7.69
CA GLN A 162 19.37 2.31 9.02
C GLN A 162 18.36 1.47 9.81
N LYS A 163 17.26 1.04 9.16
CA LYS A 163 16.26 0.15 9.78
C LYS A 163 16.88 -1.18 10.22
N LEU A 164 17.69 -1.80 9.37
CA LEU A 164 18.38 -3.05 9.70
C LEU A 164 19.37 -2.87 10.85
N TYR A 165 20.17 -1.80 10.82
CA TYR A 165 21.12 -1.49 11.89
C TYR A 165 20.41 -1.29 13.23
N TYR A 166 19.27 -0.58 13.24
CA TYR A 166 18.45 -0.40 14.43
C TYR A 166 18.01 -1.75 15.01
N ILE A 167 17.47 -2.65 14.17
CA ILE A 167 17.01 -3.96 14.61
C ILE A 167 18.18 -4.83 15.10
N LYS A 168 19.35 -4.75 14.47
CA LYS A 168 20.52 -5.55 14.85
C LYS A 168 21.10 -5.15 16.21
N ASN A 169 21.22 -3.84 16.47
CA ASN A 169 21.98 -3.34 17.62
C ASN A 169 21.12 -2.89 18.79
N ILE A 170 19.91 -2.38 18.51
CA ILE A 170 18.96 -1.90 19.52
C ILE A 170 17.80 -2.89 19.66
N GLY A 171 17.39 -3.45 18.52
CA GLY A 171 16.21 -4.31 18.33
C GLY A 171 14.88 -3.58 18.49
N LYS A 172 13.82 -4.21 18.00
CA LYS A 172 12.49 -3.62 17.89
C LYS A 172 11.43 -4.65 18.22
N ASP A 173 10.47 -4.25 19.03
CA ASP A 173 9.30 -5.05 19.39
C ASP A 173 8.11 -4.51 18.60
N ILE A 174 7.27 -5.41 18.08
CA ILE A 174 6.04 -5.03 17.39
C ILE A 174 4.86 -5.77 18.01
N THR A 175 3.68 -5.19 17.90
CA THR A 175 2.43 -5.91 18.16
C THR A 175 2.07 -6.71 16.92
N PHE A 176 1.81 -8.00 17.07
CA PHE A 176 1.44 -8.89 15.99
C PHE A 176 0.36 -9.86 16.50
N GLY A 177 -0.88 -9.64 16.07
CA GLY A 177 -2.05 -10.17 16.77
C GLY A 177 -2.09 -9.65 18.21
N ASP A 178 -2.41 -10.52 19.16
CA ASP A 178 -2.47 -10.19 20.60
C ASP A 178 -1.09 -10.25 21.30
N ALA A 179 -0.02 -10.54 20.57
CA ALA A 179 1.31 -10.75 21.12
C ALA A 179 2.26 -9.59 20.80
N THR A 180 3.14 -9.27 21.75
CA THR A 180 4.33 -8.46 21.50
C THR A 180 5.48 -9.37 21.09
N ILE A 181 6.04 -9.15 19.90
CA ILE A 181 7.09 -9.99 19.32
C ILE A 181 8.35 -9.16 19.06
N ARG A 182 9.49 -9.65 19.57
CA ARG A 182 10.82 -9.13 19.24
C ARG A 182 11.20 -9.53 17.81
N LEU A 183 11.47 -8.54 16.96
CA LEU A 183 11.89 -8.79 15.58
C LEU A 183 13.27 -9.43 15.51
N SER A 184 13.42 -10.43 14.63
CA SER A 184 14.71 -11.07 14.36
C SER A 184 15.38 -10.42 13.15
N HIS A 185 16.54 -9.79 13.37
CA HIS A 185 17.38 -9.29 12.27
C HIS A 185 17.68 -10.39 11.24
N LYS A 186 17.99 -11.61 11.70
CA LYS A 186 18.29 -12.74 10.81
C LYS A 186 17.09 -13.07 9.90
N LYS A 187 15.89 -13.17 10.45
CA LYS A 187 14.67 -13.48 9.68
C LYS A 187 14.30 -12.36 8.71
N ILE A 188 14.55 -11.10 9.06
CA ILE A 188 14.38 -9.97 8.14
C ILE A 188 15.31 -10.10 6.94
N ILE A 189 16.58 -10.46 7.16
CA ILE A 189 17.52 -10.73 6.08
C ILE A 189 17.06 -11.91 5.22
N GLU A 190 16.59 -13.01 5.82
CA GLU A 190 16.04 -14.16 5.09
C GLU A 190 14.87 -13.75 4.17
N VAL A 191 13.96 -12.87 4.62
CA VAL A 191 12.89 -12.32 3.78
C VAL A 191 13.46 -11.46 2.64
N MET A 192 14.46 -10.61 2.91
CA MET A 192 15.09 -9.79 1.88
C MET A 192 15.84 -10.62 0.84
N GLU A 193 16.48 -11.73 1.24
CA GLU A 193 17.25 -12.61 0.35
C GLU A 193 16.41 -13.25 -0.76
N ILE A 194 15.11 -13.44 -0.52
CA ILE A 194 14.13 -13.86 -1.55
C ILE A 194 14.24 -12.97 -2.79
N PHE A 195 14.42 -11.66 -2.61
CA PHE A 195 14.45 -10.67 -3.68
C PHE A 195 15.83 -10.52 -4.36
N LYS A 196 16.82 -11.33 -3.97
CA LYS A 196 18.13 -11.35 -4.65
C LYS A 196 17.96 -11.71 -6.13
N ASN A 197 17.15 -12.72 -6.40
CA ASN A 197 16.90 -13.26 -7.74
C ASN A 197 15.43 -13.20 -8.18
N ASN A 198 14.51 -12.86 -7.29
CA ASN A 198 13.08 -12.76 -7.59
C ASN A 198 12.60 -11.31 -7.46
N GLU A 199 11.55 -10.93 -8.20
CA GLU A 199 10.85 -9.65 -8.00
C GLU A 199 9.53 -9.84 -7.24
N ILE A 200 8.98 -11.05 -7.27
CA ILE A 200 7.74 -11.45 -6.63
C ILE A 200 7.87 -12.90 -6.12
N THR A 201 7.22 -13.22 -5.00
CA THR A 201 7.23 -14.57 -4.42
C THR A 201 5.95 -14.80 -3.63
N GLU A 202 5.44 -16.02 -3.65
CA GLU A 202 4.32 -16.43 -2.82
C GLU A 202 4.72 -16.54 -1.34
N TYR A 203 3.84 -16.13 -0.44
CA TYR A 203 4.02 -16.33 1.00
C TYR A 203 3.02 -17.35 1.51
N LYS A 204 3.43 -18.14 2.51
CA LYS A 204 2.55 -19.11 3.18
C LYS A 204 1.73 -18.47 4.29
N ALA A 205 2.33 -17.53 5.00
CA ALA A 205 1.71 -16.74 6.04
C ALA A 205 2.49 -15.43 6.19
N ILE A 206 1.80 -14.36 6.60
CA ILE A 206 2.46 -13.13 7.00
C ILE A 206 3.17 -13.39 8.34
N THR A 207 4.50 -13.27 8.35
CA THR A 207 5.28 -13.33 9.58
C THR A 207 5.44 -11.92 10.20
N PRO A 208 5.84 -11.81 11.47
CA PRO A 208 6.16 -10.51 12.08
C PRO A 208 7.18 -9.69 11.26
N GLU A 209 8.15 -10.36 10.63
CA GLU A 209 9.15 -9.72 9.78
C GLU A 209 8.58 -9.23 8.44
N ILE A 210 7.66 -9.98 7.82
CA ILE A 210 6.94 -9.54 6.62
C ILE A 210 6.06 -8.34 6.96
N ALA A 211 5.30 -8.41 8.04
CA ALA A 211 4.45 -7.31 8.50
C ALA A 211 5.28 -6.06 8.79
N TYR A 212 6.42 -6.21 9.47
CA TYR A 212 7.35 -5.12 9.71
C TYR A 212 7.84 -4.47 8.41
N LEU A 213 8.39 -5.27 7.48
CA LEU A 213 8.91 -4.74 6.21
C LEU A 213 7.82 -4.06 5.38
N THR A 214 6.58 -4.55 5.46
CA THR A 214 5.42 -3.96 4.79
C THR A 214 5.05 -2.63 5.42
N SER A 215 4.96 -2.56 6.75
CA SER A 215 4.66 -1.31 7.49
C SER A 215 5.72 -0.22 7.29
N GLU A 216 6.97 -0.63 7.02
CA GLU A 216 8.08 0.28 6.73
C GLU A 216 8.19 0.61 5.23
N ASN A 217 7.18 0.24 4.44
CA ASN A 217 7.08 0.45 2.99
C ASN A 217 8.26 -0.14 2.20
N VAL A 218 8.89 -1.23 2.68
CA VAL A 218 10.01 -1.89 1.98
C VAL A 218 9.48 -2.94 1.00
N ILE A 219 8.46 -3.69 1.42
CA ILE A 219 7.77 -4.68 0.61
C ILE A 219 6.27 -4.39 0.60
N PHE A 220 5.57 -4.98 -0.36
CA PHE A 220 4.13 -4.96 -0.52
C PHE A 220 3.60 -6.38 -0.39
N VAL A 221 2.45 -6.53 0.27
CA VAL A 221 1.70 -7.78 0.34
C VAL A 221 0.49 -7.69 -0.61
N ASP A 222 0.36 -8.63 -1.54
CA ASP A 222 -0.85 -8.81 -2.33
C ASP A 222 -1.68 -9.95 -1.72
N PRO A 223 -2.75 -9.63 -0.97
CA PRO A 223 -3.60 -10.61 -0.28
C PRO A 223 -4.37 -11.51 -1.26
N MET A 224 -4.74 -10.96 -2.43
CA MET A 224 -5.53 -11.69 -3.43
C MET A 224 -4.71 -12.78 -4.11
N LYS A 225 -3.43 -12.48 -4.37
CA LYS A 225 -2.50 -13.41 -5.03
C LYS A 225 -1.65 -14.19 -4.02
N THR A 226 -1.73 -13.88 -2.74
CA THR A 226 -0.86 -14.44 -1.69
C THR A 226 0.63 -14.26 -2.03
N THR A 227 1.00 -13.08 -2.53
CA THR A 227 2.39 -12.78 -2.92
C THR A 227 2.97 -11.58 -2.18
N ILE A 228 4.29 -11.55 -2.06
CA ILE A 228 5.07 -10.38 -1.65
C ILE A 228 5.98 -9.93 -2.79
N LYS A 229 6.17 -8.62 -2.89
CA LYS A 229 7.11 -7.96 -3.80
C LYS A 229 7.75 -6.75 -3.13
N PRO A 230 8.90 -6.23 -3.57
CA PRO A 230 9.37 -4.92 -3.11
C PRO A 230 8.34 -3.83 -3.41
N GLN A 231 8.27 -2.80 -2.57
CA GLN A 231 7.26 -1.73 -2.68
C GLN A 231 7.39 -0.91 -3.98
N SER A 232 8.55 -0.98 -4.64
CA SER A 232 8.80 -0.43 -5.97
C SER A 232 10.11 -0.98 -6.55
N LYS A 233 10.43 -0.61 -7.80
CA LYS A 233 11.70 -0.98 -8.42
C LYS A 233 12.92 -0.43 -7.67
N ILE A 234 12.81 0.75 -7.07
CA ILE A 234 13.92 1.33 -6.29
C ILE A 234 14.16 0.55 -4.99
N ASP A 235 13.09 0.04 -4.37
CA ASP A 235 13.18 -0.84 -3.20
C ASP A 235 13.90 -2.13 -3.53
N LEU A 236 13.57 -2.75 -4.67
CA LEU A 236 14.26 -3.96 -5.14
C LEU A 236 15.77 -3.74 -5.29
N ILE A 237 16.15 -2.63 -5.95
CA ILE A 237 17.57 -2.30 -6.18
C ILE A 237 18.26 -2.03 -4.85
N ALA A 238 17.65 -1.22 -3.98
CA ALA A 238 18.18 -0.90 -2.66
C ALA A 238 18.36 -2.16 -1.80
N ILE A 239 17.38 -3.07 -1.75
CA ILE A 239 17.47 -4.37 -1.06
C ILE A 239 18.68 -5.15 -1.57
N ARG A 240 18.82 -5.29 -2.89
CA ARG A 240 19.94 -6.03 -3.50
C ARG A 240 21.30 -5.40 -3.20
N GLU A 241 21.40 -4.08 -3.17
CA GLU A 241 22.65 -3.40 -2.78
C GLU A 241 22.99 -3.61 -1.31
N VAL A 242 22.01 -3.45 -0.41
CA VAL A 242 22.20 -3.69 1.03
C VAL A 242 22.69 -5.13 1.28
N LEU A 243 22.07 -6.13 0.65
CA LEU A 243 22.48 -7.52 0.80
C LEU A 243 23.92 -7.78 0.32
N LYS A 244 24.35 -7.11 -0.77
CA LYS A 244 25.75 -7.20 -1.23
C LYS A 244 26.73 -6.59 -0.24
N GLU A 245 26.35 -5.52 0.45
CA GLU A 245 27.19 -4.88 1.49
C GLU A 245 27.33 -5.76 2.73
N LEU A 246 26.29 -6.52 3.09
CA LEU A 246 26.31 -7.43 4.25
C LEU A 246 27.14 -8.72 4.03
N GLN A 247 27.46 -9.05 2.77
CA GLN A 247 28.29 -10.20 2.40
C GLN A 247 29.78 -9.86 2.31
N LYS A 248 30.15 -8.58 2.51
CA LYS A 248 31.54 -8.10 2.56
C LYS A 248 32.03 -8.04 4.01
#